data_AF-A0A6P6HI64-F1
#
_entry.id   AF-A0A6P6HI64-F1
#
_cell.length_a   1.000
_cell.length_b   1.000
_cell.length_c   1.000
_cell.angle_alpha   90.00
_cell.angle_beta   90.00
_cell.angle_gamma   90.00
#
_symmetry.space_group_name_H-M   'P 1'
#
loop_
_entity.id
_entity.type
_entity.pdbx_description
1 polymer ?
#
loop_
_entity_poly.entity_id
_entity_poly.type
_entity_poly.pdbx_seq_one_letter_code
_entity_poly.pdbx_strand_id
1 'polypeptide(L)'
;MAHALIEVERKFIPGPGTEKRLQELGGTLEHQVTFWDRYYDTPELSLMRADYWLRQREGSGWELKCPGTAGVSGPHQEYVELTVEPAIVAQLCVPVQETAPAKLMVYLQRFQPQDYQRLLQVHRLREKPQGTKDPEGNLG
;
A
#
# COMPACT_ATOMS: atom_id res chain seq x y z
N MET A 1 -2.89 -18.79 20.99
CA MET A 1 -2.09 -17.92 20.09
C MET A 1 -2.99 -17.60 18.90
N ALA A 2 -3.42 -16.35 18.72
CA ALA A 2 -4.19 -15.98 17.53
C ALA A 2 -3.20 -15.87 16.36
N HIS A 3 -3.38 -16.72 15.35
CA HIS A 3 -2.54 -16.68 14.16
C HIS A 3 -2.94 -15.46 13.34
N ALA A 4 -1.98 -14.58 13.04
CA ALA A 4 -2.18 -13.49 12.10
C ALA A 4 -2.44 -14.08 10.71
N LEU A 5 -3.43 -13.54 10.00
CA LEU A 5 -3.77 -13.94 8.64
C LEU A 5 -3.02 -13.03 7.65
N ILE A 6 -2.57 -13.64 6.54
CA ILE A 6 -1.91 -12.93 5.46
C ILE A 6 -2.92 -12.76 4.32
N GLU A 7 -3.18 -11.51 3.93
CA GLU A 7 -3.94 -11.18 2.74
C GLU A 7 -2.99 -11.02 1.55
N VAL A 8 -3.24 -11.75 0.46
CA VAL A 8 -2.55 -11.58 -0.82
C VAL A 8 -3.53 -10.99 -1.83
N GLU A 9 -3.21 -9.80 -2.37
CA GLU A 9 -4.12 -9.08 -3.27
C GLU A 9 -3.44 -8.58 -4.55
N ARG A 10 -4.23 -8.48 -5.64
CA ARG A 10 -3.88 -7.75 -6.85
C ARG A 10 -5.05 -6.90 -7.31
N LYS A 11 -4.89 -5.57 -7.24
CA LYS A 11 -5.92 -4.62 -7.68
C LYS A 11 -6.01 -4.58 -9.21
N PHE A 12 -7.22 -4.46 -9.74
CA PHE A 12 -7.51 -4.31 -11.16
C PHE A 12 -8.70 -3.36 -11.37
N ILE A 13 -8.88 -2.86 -12.58
CA ILE A 13 -10.02 -2.03 -12.96
C ILE A 13 -11.08 -2.94 -13.59
N PRO A 14 -12.29 -3.06 -13.00
CA PRO A 14 -13.36 -3.87 -13.58
C PRO A 14 -13.92 -3.20 -14.85
N GLY A 15 -14.29 -4.03 -15.84
CA GLY A 15 -14.99 -3.60 -17.04
C GLY A 15 -16.46 -4.05 -17.02
N PRO A 16 -17.30 -3.60 -17.97
CA PRO A 16 -18.73 -3.92 -18.01
C PRO A 16 -19.06 -5.43 -18.04
N GLY A 17 -18.12 -6.26 -18.54
CA GLY A 17 -18.29 -7.71 -18.62
C GLY A 17 -17.68 -8.51 -17.46
N THR A 18 -17.10 -7.86 -16.45
CA THR A 18 -16.37 -8.54 -15.37
C THR A 18 -17.27 -9.51 -14.60
N GLU A 19 -18.46 -9.08 -14.18
CA GLU A 19 -19.38 -9.92 -13.39
C GLU A 19 -19.86 -11.14 -14.17
N LYS A 20 -20.25 -10.94 -15.44
CA LYS A 20 -20.66 -12.04 -16.34
C LYS A 20 -19.54 -13.06 -16.50
N ARG A 21 -18.30 -12.59 -16.69
CA ARG A 21 -17.15 -13.48 -16.86
C ARG A 21 -16.86 -14.30 -15.59
N LEU A 22 -17.03 -13.71 -14.40
CA LEU A 22 -16.89 -14.42 -13.13
C LEU A 22 -17.91 -15.56 -13.03
N GLN A 23 -19.17 -15.30 -13.41
CA GLN A 23 -20.24 -16.32 -13.41
C GLN A 23 -19.96 -17.46 -14.40
N GLU A 24 -19.52 -17.15 -15.62
CA GLU A 24 -19.15 -18.17 -16.63
C GLU A 24 -18.02 -19.09 -16.17
N LEU A 25 -17.15 -18.61 -15.28
CA LEU A 25 -16.06 -19.38 -14.68
C LEU A 25 -16.46 -20.12 -13.40
N GLY A 26 -17.74 -20.07 -13.01
CA GLY A 26 -18.26 -20.73 -11.81
C GLY A 26 -18.17 -19.90 -10.53
N GLY A 27 -17.79 -18.61 -10.62
CA GLY A 27 -17.82 -17.70 -9.48
C GLY A 27 -19.24 -17.37 -9.05
N THR A 28 -19.49 -17.37 -7.75
CA THR A 28 -20.78 -17.00 -7.14
C THR A 28 -20.68 -15.65 -6.44
N LEU A 29 -21.74 -14.84 -6.50
CA LEU A 29 -21.85 -13.66 -5.66
C LEU A 29 -22.08 -14.11 -4.22
N GLU A 30 -21.05 -13.98 -3.38
CA GLU A 30 -21.13 -14.37 -1.97
C GLU A 30 -22.01 -13.38 -1.19
N HIS A 31 -21.66 -12.10 -1.22
CA HIS A 31 -22.39 -11.03 -0.53
C HIS A 31 -22.33 -9.70 -1.31
N GLN A 32 -23.31 -8.83 -1.08
CA GLN A 32 -23.28 -7.42 -1.46
C GLN A 32 -23.44 -6.58 -0.21
N VAL A 33 -22.44 -5.75 0.08
CA VAL A 33 -22.40 -4.94 1.31
C VAL A 33 -22.08 -3.49 0.98
N THR A 34 -22.62 -2.59 1.80
CA THR A 34 -22.23 -1.18 1.86
C THR A 34 -21.68 -0.94 3.25
N PHE A 35 -20.47 -0.39 3.34
CA PHE A 35 -19.82 -0.09 4.61
C PHE A 35 -19.01 1.20 4.49
N TRP A 36 -18.68 1.77 5.64
CA TRP A 36 -17.81 2.93 5.75
C TRP A 36 -16.49 2.56 6.41
N ASP A 37 -15.39 2.95 5.77
CA ASP A 37 -14.07 2.96 6.38
C ASP A 37 -13.68 4.40 6.73
N ARG A 38 -13.26 4.61 7.97
CA ARG A 38 -12.59 5.84 8.41
C ARG A 38 -11.11 5.56 8.54
N TYR A 39 -10.30 6.20 7.70
CA TYR A 39 -8.85 6.03 7.71
C TYR A 39 -8.19 7.07 8.63
N TYR A 40 -7.14 6.65 9.32
CA TYR A 40 -6.40 7.48 10.27
C TYR A 40 -4.91 7.43 9.97
N ASP A 41 -4.25 8.59 10.06
CA ASP A 41 -2.81 8.74 9.90
C ASP A 41 -2.33 9.98 10.67
N THR A 42 -1.02 10.21 10.74
CA THR A 42 -0.43 11.47 11.18
C THR A 42 -0.58 12.54 10.09
N PRO A 43 -0.45 13.84 10.42
CA PRO A 43 -0.47 14.91 9.41
C PRO A 43 0.57 14.72 8.29
N GLU A 44 1.68 14.04 8.59
CA GLU A 44 2.78 13.75 7.65
C GLU A 44 2.49 12.53 6.75
N LEU A 45 1.38 11.83 7.01
CA LEU A 45 0.98 10.59 6.34
C LEU A 45 1.99 9.46 6.58
N SER A 46 2.49 9.34 7.81
CA SER A 46 3.59 8.44 8.18
C SER A 46 3.23 6.96 8.00
N LEU A 47 2.02 6.57 8.40
CA LEU A 47 1.55 5.19 8.26
C LEU A 47 1.43 4.83 6.79
N MET A 48 0.73 5.69 6.03
CA MET A 48 0.58 5.49 4.62
C MET A 48 1.94 5.37 3.97
N ARG A 49 2.90 6.29 4.20
CA ARG A 49 4.27 6.22 3.64
C ARG A 49 5.02 4.92 3.97
N ALA A 50 4.71 4.28 5.08
CA ALA A 50 5.31 3.00 5.49
C ALA A 50 4.53 1.76 5.00
N ASP A 51 3.54 1.94 4.11
CA ASP A 51 2.61 0.89 3.65
C ASP A 51 1.72 0.31 4.77
N TYR A 52 1.42 1.12 5.79
CA TYR A 52 0.45 0.81 6.85
C TYR A 52 -0.90 1.46 6.57
N TRP A 53 -1.98 0.76 6.93
CA TRP A 53 -3.35 1.20 6.71
C TRP A 53 -4.17 1.00 7.98
N LEU A 54 -4.28 2.05 8.80
CA LEU A 54 -5.13 2.05 9.98
C LEU A 54 -6.52 2.56 9.60
N ARG A 55 -7.55 1.77 9.91
CA ARG A 55 -8.94 2.13 9.66
C ARG A 55 -9.87 1.66 10.78
N GLN A 56 -10.95 2.40 10.98
CA GLN A 56 -12.13 1.92 11.69
C GLN A 56 -13.20 1.60 10.65
N ARG A 57 -13.61 0.33 10.59
CA ARG A 57 -14.66 -0.16 9.70
C ARG A 57 -15.98 -0.24 10.43
N GLU A 58 -17.01 0.36 9.85
CA GLU A 58 -18.37 0.29 10.38
C GLU A 58 -18.81 -1.18 10.55
N GLY A 59 -19.29 -1.52 11.74
CA GLY A 59 -19.76 -2.87 12.07
C GLY A 59 -18.66 -3.91 12.35
N SER A 60 -17.38 -3.63 12.07
CA SER A 60 -16.26 -4.56 12.29
C SER A 60 -15.29 -4.10 13.39
N GLY A 61 -15.07 -2.77 13.52
CA GLY A 61 -14.15 -2.20 14.50
C GLY A 61 -12.82 -1.77 13.87
N TRP A 62 -11.73 -1.84 14.66
CA TRP A 62 -10.40 -1.39 14.23
C TRP A 62 -9.65 -2.46 13.44
N GLU A 63 -9.03 -2.05 12.34
CA GLU A 63 -8.24 -2.92 11.48
C GLU A 63 -6.95 -2.20 11.08
N LEU A 64 -5.81 -2.86 11.22
CA LEU A 64 -4.51 -2.41 10.73
C LEU A 64 -3.99 -3.39 9.68
N LYS A 65 -3.75 -2.91 8.47
CA LYS A 65 -2.88 -3.62 7.51
C LYS A 65 -1.45 -3.13 7.71
N CYS A 66 -0.52 -4.05 7.93
CA CYS A 66 0.90 -3.78 7.89
C CYS A 66 1.55 -4.57 6.75
N PRO A 67 2.64 -4.07 6.14
CA PRO A 67 3.33 -4.81 5.10
C PRO A 67 3.81 -6.16 5.64
N GLY A 68 3.74 -7.19 4.79
CA GLY A 68 4.33 -8.50 5.08
C GLY A 68 5.86 -8.43 5.28
N THR A 69 6.51 -9.59 5.33
CA THR A 69 7.97 -9.66 5.60
C THR A 69 8.76 -8.83 4.58
N ALA A 70 9.50 -7.83 5.07
CA ALA A 70 10.24 -6.90 4.24
C ALA A 70 11.22 -7.64 3.29
N GLY A 71 11.09 -7.37 1.98
CA GLY A 71 12.01 -7.86 0.95
C GLY A 71 11.56 -9.09 0.15
N VAL A 72 10.41 -9.69 0.45
CA VAL A 72 9.93 -10.90 -0.25
C VAL A 72 8.94 -10.57 -1.37
N SER A 73 8.09 -9.55 -1.18
CA SER A 73 7.03 -9.18 -2.12
C SER A 73 7.05 -7.68 -2.40
N GLY A 74 6.59 -7.29 -3.59
CA GLY A 74 6.44 -5.88 -3.95
C GLY A 74 5.42 -5.19 -3.04
N PRO A 75 5.49 -3.86 -2.88
CA PRO A 75 4.53 -3.14 -2.06
C PRO A 75 3.11 -3.39 -2.60
N HIS A 76 2.09 -3.40 -1.73
CA HIS A 76 0.67 -3.63 -2.11
C HIS A 76 0.28 -5.03 -2.59
N GLN A 77 1.10 -6.05 -2.33
CA GLN A 77 0.79 -7.44 -2.67
C GLN A 77 0.46 -8.31 -1.46
N GLU A 78 1.08 -8.04 -0.31
CA GLU A 78 0.97 -8.88 0.88
C GLU A 78 0.85 -8.02 2.13
N TYR A 79 -0.18 -8.30 2.93
CA TYR A 79 -0.43 -7.62 4.19
C TYR A 79 -0.70 -8.61 5.31
N VAL A 80 -0.11 -8.32 6.47
CA VAL A 80 -0.57 -8.90 7.72
C VAL A 80 -1.72 -8.05 8.23
N GLU A 81 -2.86 -8.68 8.51
CA GLU A 81 -4.04 -8.01 9.06
C GLU A 81 -4.15 -8.20 10.57
N LEU A 82 -4.19 -7.10 11.30
CA LEU A 82 -4.42 -7.08 12.75
C LEU A 82 -5.77 -6.43 13.05
N THR A 83 -6.63 -7.17 13.74
CA THR A 83 -7.97 -6.69 14.18
C THR A 83 -8.09 -6.62 15.71
N VAL A 84 -7.10 -7.14 16.43
CA VAL A 84 -7.04 -7.12 17.89
C VAL A 84 -6.38 -5.84 18.36
N GLU A 85 -7.11 -4.96 19.05
CA GLU A 85 -6.65 -3.61 19.41
C GLU A 85 -5.27 -3.58 20.12
N PRO A 86 -4.98 -4.41 21.14
CA PRO A 86 -3.64 -4.46 21.73
C PRO A 86 -2.51 -4.76 20.73
N ALA A 87 -2.77 -5.61 19.74
CA ALA A 87 -1.80 -5.94 18.69
C ALA A 87 -1.63 -4.77 17.70
N ILE A 88 -2.73 -4.07 17.37
CA ILE A 88 -2.69 -2.85 16.57
C ILE A 88 -1.82 -1.79 17.24
N VAL A 89 -2.05 -1.52 18.54
CA VAL A 89 -1.27 -0.54 19.30
C VAL A 89 0.21 -0.92 19.35
N ALA A 90 0.53 -2.19 19.62
CA ALA A 90 1.90 -2.68 19.66
C ALA A 90 2.62 -2.50 18.30
N GLN A 91 1.92 -2.74 17.19
CA GLN A 91 2.49 -2.64 15.85
C GLN A 91 2.75 -1.18 15.42
N LEU A 92 1.88 -0.24 15.79
CA LEU A 92 2.00 1.18 15.41
C LEU A 92 3.22 1.88 16.04
N CYS A 93 3.82 1.31 17.09
CA CYS A 93 5.00 1.86 17.74
C CYS A 93 6.32 1.66 16.97
N VAL A 94 6.28 1.21 15.70
CA VAL A 94 7.46 0.96 14.85
C VAL A 94 7.31 1.69 13.49
N PRO A 95 8.07 2.77 13.20
CA PRO A 95 8.23 3.23 11.80
C PRO A 95 9.72 3.53 11.45
N VAL A 96 10.21 3.44 10.21
CA VAL A 96 9.82 4.13 8.95
C VAL A 96 10.30 3.37 7.70
N GLN A 97 9.60 3.51 6.56
CA GLN A 97 10.06 3.14 5.21
C GLN A 97 10.27 4.39 4.34
N GLU A 98 11.29 4.40 3.46
CA GLU A 98 11.72 5.60 2.71
C GLU A 98 11.03 5.82 1.35
N THR A 99 10.17 4.89 0.93
CA THR A 99 9.54 4.87 -0.41
C THR A 99 8.04 5.06 -0.35
N ALA A 100 7.51 5.93 -1.22
CA ALA A 100 6.07 6.15 -1.33
C ALA A 100 5.35 4.86 -1.80
N PRO A 101 4.32 4.40 -1.09
CA PRO A 101 3.60 3.19 -1.46
C PRO A 101 2.69 3.39 -2.68
N ALA A 102 2.51 2.34 -3.49
CA ALA A 102 1.64 2.36 -4.65
C ALA A 102 0.17 2.72 -4.36
N LYS A 103 -0.42 2.35 -3.22
CA LYS A 103 -1.78 2.83 -2.87
C LYS A 103 -1.83 4.36 -2.71
N LEU A 104 -0.78 5.00 -2.18
CA LEU A 104 -0.64 6.47 -2.22
C LEU A 104 -0.55 6.95 -3.66
N MET A 105 0.23 6.28 -4.52
CA MET A 105 0.29 6.64 -5.94
C MET A 105 -1.09 6.57 -6.63
N VAL A 106 -1.87 5.51 -6.39
CA VAL A 106 -3.22 5.35 -6.95
C VAL A 106 -4.17 6.43 -6.43
N TYR A 107 -4.15 6.70 -5.12
CA TYR A 107 -4.97 7.75 -4.53
C TYR A 107 -4.63 9.12 -5.13
N LEU A 108 -3.33 9.49 -5.16
CA LEU A 108 -2.90 10.76 -5.72
C LEU A 108 -3.23 10.84 -7.21
N GLN A 109 -3.01 9.79 -7.99
CA GLN A 109 -3.34 9.78 -9.42
C GLN A 109 -4.81 10.08 -9.67
N ARG A 110 -5.71 9.57 -8.82
CA ARG A 110 -7.16 9.72 -8.99
C ARG A 110 -7.72 11.00 -8.39
N PHE A 111 -7.23 11.42 -7.22
CA PHE A 111 -7.86 12.47 -6.42
C PHE A 111 -6.99 13.71 -6.21
N GLN A 112 -5.67 13.62 -6.41
CA GLN A 112 -4.73 14.74 -6.28
C GLN A 112 -3.67 14.70 -7.40
N PRO A 113 -4.08 14.85 -8.68
CA PRO A 113 -3.21 14.56 -9.82
C PRO A 113 -1.99 15.49 -9.89
N GLN A 114 -2.07 16.71 -9.36
CA GLN A 114 -0.91 17.61 -9.30
C GLN A 114 0.16 17.09 -8.33
N ASP A 115 -0.26 16.56 -7.17
CA ASP A 115 0.67 15.98 -6.19
C ASP A 115 1.24 14.65 -6.69
N TYR A 116 0.46 13.88 -7.46
CA TYR A 116 0.97 12.71 -8.17
C TYR A 116 2.13 13.07 -9.11
N GLN A 117 1.98 14.13 -9.92
CA GLN A 117 3.04 14.58 -10.82
C GLN A 117 4.29 15.05 -10.06
N ARG A 118 4.13 15.76 -8.93
CA ARG A 118 5.26 16.15 -8.07
C ARG A 118 5.99 14.93 -7.51
N LEU A 119 5.26 13.92 -7.03
CA LEU A 119 5.83 12.68 -6.52
C LEU A 119 6.66 11.95 -7.58
N LEU A 120 6.12 11.83 -8.81
CA LEU A 120 6.83 11.24 -9.94
C LEU A 120 8.12 11.99 -10.29
N GLN A 121 8.13 13.33 -10.19
CA GLN A 121 9.33 14.13 -10.41
C GLN A 121 10.40 13.87 -9.35
N VAL A 122 10.02 13.77 -8.07
CA VAL A 122 10.96 13.45 -6.98
C VAL A 122 11.58 12.06 -7.17
N HIS A 123 10.78 11.05 -7.54
CA HIS A 123 11.30 9.71 -7.86
C HIS A 123 12.28 9.75 -9.04
N ARG A 124 11.94 10.44 -10.13
CA ARG A 124 12.81 10.60 -11.29
C ARG A 124 14.13 11.32 -10.95
N LEU A 125 14.12 12.26 -10.00
CA LEU A 125 15.33 12.93 -9.52
C LEU A 125 16.22 12.02 -8.66
N ARG A 126 15.62 11.11 -7.89
CA ARG A 126 16.36 10.10 -7.10
C ARG A 126 16.98 9.00 -7.96
N GLU A 127 16.37 8.66 -9.11
CA GLU A 127 16.87 7.63 -10.03
C GLU A 127 17.95 8.14 -11.01
N LYS A 128 18.27 9.44 -11.05
CA LYS A 128 19.41 9.91 -11.83
C LYS A 128 20.69 9.28 -11.27
N PRO A 129 21.51 8.56 -12.07
CA PRO A 129 22.76 8.02 -11.58
C PRO A 129 23.63 9.17 -11.07
N GLN A 130 24.13 9.07 -9.84
CA GLN A 130 25.29 9.85 -9.45
C GLN A 130 26.39 9.50 -10.45
N GLY A 131 26.78 10.49 -11.26
CA GLY A 131 27.76 10.32 -12.32
C GLY A 131 28.97 9.55 -11.78
N THR A 132 29.35 8.52 -12.53
CA THR A 132 30.63 7.85 -12.42
C THR A 132 31.72 8.90 -12.22
N LYS A 133 32.39 8.86 -11.07
CA LYS A 133 33.70 9.50 -10.94
C LYS A 133 34.62 8.72 -11.88
N ASP A 134 34.99 9.32 -13.00
CA ASP A 134 36.06 8.81 -13.84
C ASP A 134 37.35 8.74 -13.01
N PRO A 135 38.06 7.60 -12.97
CA PRO A 135 39.43 7.54 -12.51
C PRO A 135 40.33 7.56 -13.75
N GLU A 136 40.66 8.73 -14.27
CA GLU A 136 41.87 8.91 -15.07
C GLU A 136 42.85 9.71 -14.19
N GLY A 137 43.94 9.16 -13.67
CA GLY A 137 44.78 8.16 -14.30
C GLY A 137 45.90 8.88 -15.05
N ASN A 138 46.87 9.34 -14.25
CA ASN A 138 48.24 9.67 -14.60
C ASN A 138 48.71 9.02 -15.91
N LEU A 139 49.24 9.81 -16.86
CA LEU A 139 50.30 9.45 -17.84
C LEU A 139 50.58 10.66 -18.75
N GLY A 140 51.80 11.23 -18.64
CA GLY A 140 52.35 12.20 -19.60
C GLY A 140 53.08 13.36 -18.96
#